data_AF-A0A6I9MY47-F1
#
_entry.id   AF-A0A6I9MY47-F1
#
_cell.length_a   1.000
_cell.length_b   1.000
_cell.length_c   1.000
_cell.angle_alpha   90.00
_cell.angle_beta   90.00
_cell.angle_gamma   90.00
#
_symmetry.space_group_name_H-M   'P 1'
#
loop_
_entity.id
_entity.type
_entity.pdbx_description
1 polymer ?
#
loop_
_entity_poly.entity_id
_entity_poly.type
_entity_poly.pdbx_seq_one_letter_code
_entity_poly.pdbx_strand_id
1 'polypeptide(L)'
;MQTAKGVSNMVLAHEIIFNSDFQVKPAAPPEGSLEHKVKEIMHKAFWECLEAQLTDEPQTYGHLIKLLAEIKETLLSFVMPLNVRLRTQIEEVLDLPLIQQQAEKGAVDIGQLSQFIVMMMGSQCAPCRDEDIRKLKEITEIVPLLKAIFSVLDLMKLDMANFALTSLRPHLMQQSVEYERSKFQEFVEKQPSKESLFHEISHFIPNI
;
A
#
# COMPACT_ATOMS: atom_id res chain seq x y z
N MET A 1 16.53 -0.01 24.81
CA MET A 1 15.59 0.27 23.69
C MET A 1 16.27 0.47 22.33
N GLN A 2 17.33 1.28 22.19
CA GLN A 2 18.03 1.44 20.90
C GLN A 2 18.74 0.15 20.42
N THR A 3 19.33 -0.61 21.34
CA THR A 3 20.04 -1.88 21.09
C THR A 3 19.13 -2.95 20.47
N ALA A 4 17.92 -3.15 21.04
CA ALA A 4 16.91 -4.06 20.50
C ALA A 4 16.42 -3.68 19.08
N LYS A 5 16.29 -2.38 18.81
CA LYS A 5 15.95 -1.89 17.46
C LYS A 5 17.06 -2.17 16.44
N GLY A 6 18.32 -2.08 16.87
CA GLY A 6 19.47 -2.44 16.05
C GLY A 6 19.46 -3.91 15.63
N VAL A 7 19.20 -4.83 16.58
CA VAL A 7 19.10 -6.27 16.31
C VAL A 7 17.93 -6.61 15.39
N SER A 8 16.75 -6.05 15.66
CA SER A 8 15.57 -6.27 14.80
C SER A 8 15.81 -5.82 13.36
N ASN A 9 16.52 -4.72 13.14
CA ASN A 9 16.85 -4.25 11.80
C ASN A 9 17.84 -5.19 11.08
N MET A 10 18.83 -5.75 11.80
CA MET A 10 19.76 -6.72 11.24
C MET A 10 19.05 -8.02 10.84
N VAL A 11 18.19 -8.55 11.70
CA VAL A 11 17.38 -9.75 11.40
C VAL A 11 16.48 -9.50 10.19
N LEU A 12 15.82 -8.34 10.13
CA LEU A 12 14.99 -7.99 8.98
C LEU A 12 15.79 -7.89 7.67
N ALA A 13 16.96 -7.25 7.70
CA ALA A 13 17.84 -7.16 6.54
C ALA A 13 18.26 -8.57 6.06
N HIS A 14 18.62 -9.44 7.01
CA HIS A 14 18.96 -10.83 6.72
C HIS A 14 17.79 -11.59 6.07
N GLU A 15 16.59 -11.49 6.63
CA GLU A 15 15.38 -12.11 6.08
C GLU A 15 15.08 -11.61 4.66
N ILE A 16 15.14 -10.29 4.42
CA ILE A 16 14.90 -9.73 3.07
C ILE A 16 15.89 -10.29 2.04
N ILE A 17 17.16 -10.45 2.43
CA ILE A 17 18.25 -10.84 1.53
C ILE A 17 18.27 -12.35 1.29
N PHE A 18 18.15 -13.16 2.34
CA PHE A 18 18.43 -14.60 2.29
C PHE A 18 17.19 -15.49 2.32
N ASN A 19 16.04 -15.01 2.82
CA ASN A 19 14.79 -15.77 2.78
C ASN A 19 14.06 -15.50 1.45
N SER A 20 14.07 -16.47 0.54
CA SER A 20 13.41 -16.38 -0.77
C SER A 20 11.90 -16.18 -0.65
N ASP A 21 11.31 -16.67 0.43
CA ASP A 21 9.87 -16.65 0.68
C ASP A 21 9.44 -15.40 1.45
N PHE A 22 10.40 -14.51 1.78
CA PHE A 22 10.08 -13.24 2.44
C PHE A 22 9.19 -12.38 1.55
N GLN A 23 8.05 -11.99 2.11
CA GLN A 23 7.09 -11.07 1.49
C GLN A 23 6.57 -10.07 2.51
N VAL A 24 6.40 -8.83 2.05
CA VAL A 24 5.63 -7.80 2.76
C VAL A 24 4.18 -8.28 2.83
N LYS A 25 3.68 -8.38 4.05
CA LYS A 25 2.31 -8.80 4.35
C LYS A 25 1.41 -7.57 4.56
N PRO A 26 0.09 -7.69 4.35
CA PRO A 26 -0.84 -6.65 4.73
C PRO A 26 -0.69 -6.28 6.21
N ALA A 27 -0.63 -4.99 6.50
CA ALA A 27 -0.68 -4.49 7.87
C ALA A 27 -2.14 -4.50 8.35
N ALA A 28 -2.51 -5.53 9.09
CA ALA A 28 -3.82 -5.63 9.74
C ALA A 28 -3.64 -5.60 11.26
N PRO A 29 -4.38 -4.74 11.98
CA PRO A 29 -4.39 -4.79 13.43
C PRO A 29 -4.95 -6.14 13.90
N PRO A 30 -4.45 -6.70 15.02
CA PRO A 30 -4.91 -7.99 15.52
C PRO A 30 -6.43 -8.01 15.71
N GLU A 31 -7.07 -9.12 15.33
CA GLU A 31 -8.52 -9.27 15.48
C GLU A 31 -8.94 -9.06 16.95
N GLY A 32 -10.02 -8.31 17.15
CA GLY A 32 -10.53 -7.98 18.47
C GLY A 32 -9.78 -6.88 19.22
N SER A 33 -8.65 -6.39 18.71
CA SER A 33 -7.94 -5.24 19.27
C SER A 33 -8.77 -3.96 19.19
N LEU A 34 -8.48 -2.99 20.07
CA LEU A 34 -9.12 -1.67 20.03
C LEU A 34 -8.85 -0.98 18.68
N GLU A 35 -7.62 -1.08 18.18
CA GLU A 35 -7.23 -0.52 16.88
C GLU A 35 -8.07 -1.09 15.73
N HIS A 36 -8.28 -2.41 15.72
CA HIS A 36 -9.13 -3.07 14.73
C HIS A 36 -10.56 -2.53 14.76
N LYS A 37 -11.17 -2.47 15.95
CA LYS A 37 -12.54 -1.96 16.12
C LYS A 37 -12.66 -0.49 15.69
N VAL A 38 -11.69 0.34 16.06
CA VAL A 38 -11.65 1.75 15.67
C VAL A 38 -11.56 1.87 14.14
N LYS A 39 -10.66 1.12 13.51
CA LYS A 39 -10.50 1.09 12.05
C LYS A 39 -11.81 0.69 11.35
N GLU A 40 -12.45 -0.38 11.80
CA GLU A 40 -13.73 -0.84 11.24
C GLU A 40 -14.83 0.22 11.36
N ILE A 41 -15.00 0.81 12.55
CA ILE A 41 -16.02 1.85 12.79
C ILE A 41 -15.77 3.07 11.90
N MET A 42 -14.53 3.54 11.81
CA MET A 42 -14.18 4.71 11.00
C MET A 42 -14.38 4.44 9.51
N HIS A 43 -13.95 3.28 9.01
CA HIS A 43 -14.16 2.90 7.62
C HIS A 43 -15.66 2.81 7.31
N LYS A 44 -16.44 2.16 8.18
CA LYS A 44 -17.89 2.06 8.03
C LYS A 44 -18.54 3.44 7.96
N ALA A 45 -18.25 4.31 8.93
CA ALA A 45 -18.79 5.66 8.99
C ALA A 45 -18.43 6.48 7.74
N PHE A 46 -17.19 6.37 7.25
CA PHE A 46 -16.76 7.06 6.03
C PHE A 46 -17.62 6.65 4.82
N TRP A 47 -17.82 5.34 4.63
CA TRP A 47 -18.58 4.85 3.49
C TRP A 47 -20.08 5.15 3.60
N GLU A 48 -20.66 5.09 4.81
CA GLU A 48 -22.04 5.53 5.06
C GLU A 48 -22.21 7.02 4.76
N CYS A 49 -21.25 7.86 5.15
CA CYS A 49 -21.25 9.27 4.78
C CYS A 49 -21.14 9.47 3.27
N LEU A 50 -20.28 8.74 2.56
CA LEU A 50 -20.19 8.83 1.11
C LEU A 50 -21.52 8.45 0.44
N GLU A 51 -22.15 7.36 0.89
CA GLU A 51 -23.44 6.91 0.37
C GLU A 51 -24.53 7.97 0.57
N ALA A 52 -24.61 8.55 1.77
CA ALA A 52 -25.53 9.66 2.06
C ALA A 52 -25.26 10.87 1.16
N GLN A 53 -24.00 11.26 1.00
CA GLN A 53 -23.60 12.40 0.15
C GLN A 53 -24.03 12.25 -1.32
N LEU A 54 -24.00 11.02 -1.85
CA LEU A 54 -24.41 10.73 -3.22
C LEU A 54 -25.93 10.54 -3.38
N THR A 55 -26.66 10.28 -2.29
CA THR A 55 -28.10 10.01 -2.31
C THR A 55 -28.94 11.21 -1.90
N ASP A 56 -28.41 12.10 -1.05
CA ASP A 56 -29.10 13.29 -0.54
C ASP A 56 -29.40 14.33 -1.63
N GLU A 57 -30.38 15.20 -1.38
CA GLU A 57 -30.70 16.36 -2.22
C GLU A 57 -30.48 17.67 -1.43
N PRO A 58 -29.54 18.55 -1.83
CA PRO A 58 -28.61 18.42 -2.95
C PRO A 58 -27.45 17.47 -2.66
N GLN A 59 -27.01 16.73 -3.69
CA GLN A 59 -25.86 15.84 -3.60
C GLN A 59 -24.59 16.64 -3.30
N THR A 60 -23.72 16.06 -2.50
CA THR A 60 -22.38 16.60 -2.25
C THR A 60 -21.33 15.59 -2.63
N TYR A 61 -20.14 16.03 -3.07
CA TYR A 61 -19.13 15.14 -3.64
C TYR A 61 -17.79 15.21 -2.89
N GLY A 62 -17.77 15.82 -1.71
CA GLY A 62 -16.54 16.10 -0.96
C GLY A 62 -15.73 14.83 -0.65
N HIS A 63 -16.37 13.73 -0.24
CA HIS A 63 -15.66 12.46 -0.02
C HIS A 63 -15.24 11.79 -1.32
N LEU A 64 -16.05 11.86 -2.38
CA LEU A 64 -15.69 11.32 -3.69
C LEU A 64 -14.41 11.97 -4.24
N ILE A 65 -14.30 13.30 -4.18
CA ILE A 65 -13.11 14.01 -4.67
C ILE A 65 -11.85 13.57 -3.92
N LYS A 66 -11.94 13.35 -2.60
CA LYS A 66 -10.82 12.83 -1.80
C LYS A 66 -10.41 11.43 -2.23
N LEU A 67 -11.38 10.54 -2.47
CA LEU A 67 -11.10 9.19 -2.97
C LEU A 67 -10.44 9.23 -4.34
N LEU A 68 -10.93 10.06 -5.25
CA LEU A 68 -10.35 10.23 -6.59
C LEU A 68 -8.91 10.77 -6.51
N ALA A 69 -8.63 11.67 -5.56
CA ALA A 69 -7.27 12.16 -5.32
C ALA A 69 -6.32 11.02 -4.91
N GLU A 70 -6.72 10.21 -3.93
CA GLU A 70 -5.91 9.10 -3.45
C GLU A 70 -5.73 8.01 -4.52
N ILE A 71 -6.78 7.72 -5.30
CA ILE A 71 -6.70 6.80 -6.45
C ILE A 71 -5.72 7.35 -7.49
N LYS A 72 -5.81 8.64 -7.84
CA LYS A 72 -4.90 9.28 -8.79
C LYS A 72 -3.45 9.15 -8.34
N GLU A 73 -3.15 9.51 -7.10
CA GLU A 73 -1.80 9.40 -6.53
C GLU A 73 -1.30 7.95 -6.54
N THR A 74 -2.16 7.01 -6.15
CA THR A 74 -1.83 5.58 -6.15
C THR A 74 -1.52 5.08 -7.56
N LEU A 75 -2.36 5.38 -8.55
CA LEU A 75 -2.14 4.99 -9.94
C LEU A 75 -0.83 5.59 -10.47
N LEU A 76 -0.56 6.88 -10.20
CA LEU A 76 0.69 7.52 -10.61
C LEU A 76 1.92 6.91 -9.94
N SER A 77 1.78 6.37 -8.73
CA SER A 77 2.88 5.68 -8.02
C SER A 77 3.29 4.36 -8.67
N PHE A 78 2.39 3.72 -9.42
CA PHE A 78 2.69 2.50 -10.18
C PHE A 78 3.35 2.79 -11.52
N VAL A 79 3.22 4.01 -12.04
CA VAL A 79 3.79 4.39 -13.33
C VAL A 79 5.24 4.86 -13.17
N MET A 80 6.14 4.15 -13.84
CA MET A 80 7.55 4.54 -13.96
C MET A 80 7.69 6.01 -14.43
N PRO A 81 8.60 6.80 -13.87
CA PRO A 81 8.73 8.24 -14.20
C PRO A 81 8.91 8.54 -15.68
N LEU A 82 9.54 7.64 -16.43
CA LEU A 82 9.82 7.80 -17.85
C LEU A 82 8.60 7.54 -18.75
N ASN A 83 7.53 6.95 -18.23
CA ASN A 83 6.32 6.65 -19.00
C ASN A 83 5.36 7.87 -18.99
N VAL A 84 5.79 8.93 -19.68
CA VAL A 84 5.08 10.23 -19.73
C VAL A 84 3.66 10.07 -20.26
N ARG A 85 3.46 9.25 -21.29
CA ARG A 85 2.15 9.07 -21.93
C ARG A 85 1.07 8.59 -20.95
N LEU A 86 1.36 7.53 -20.18
CA LEU A 86 0.38 7.01 -19.21
C LEU A 86 0.14 7.99 -18.06
N ARG A 87 1.19 8.68 -17.60
CA ARG A 87 1.06 9.71 -16.56
C ARG A 87 0.15 10.84 -17.01
N THR A 88 0.39 11.40 -18.20
CA THR A 88 -0.44 12.46 -18.77
C THR A 88 -1.90 12.01 -18.92
N GLN A 89 -2.14 10.79 -19.39
CA GLN A 89 -3.50 10.26 -19.50
C GLN A 89 -4.22 10.19 -18.15
N ILE A 90 -3.55 9.74 -17.08
CA ILE A 90 -4.11 9.72 -15.73
C ILE A 90 -4.35 11.14 -15.22
N GLU A 91 -3.41 12.06 -15.44
CA GLU A 91 -3.51 13.44 -14.99
C GLU A 91 -4.66 14.21 -15.66
N GLU A 92 -4.87 13.99 -16.95
CA GLU A 92 -5.92 14.65 -17.75
C GLU A 92 -7.32 14.13 -17.40
N VAL A 93 -7.49 12.81 -17.26
CA VAL A 93 -8.82 12.24 -16.95
C VAL A 93 -9.20 12.43 -15.49
N LEU A 94 -8.23 12.31 -14.57
CA LEU A 94 -8.43 12.57 -13.14
C LEU A 94 -8.00 14.00 -12.78
N ASP A 95 -8.47 14.99 -13.53
CA ASP A 95 -8.31 16.42 -13.20
C ASP A 95 -9.28 16.79 -12.06
N LEU A 96 -8.77 16.81 -10.83
CA LEU A 96 -9.59 17.03 -9.63
C LEU A 96 -10.27 18.41 -9.61
N PRO A 97 -9.59 19.54 -9.95
CA PRO A 97 -10.28 20.83 -10.13
C PRO A 97 -11.44 20.77 -11.12
N LEU A 98 -11.25 20.13 -12.28
CA LEU A 98 -12.31 20.01 -13.28
C LEU A 98 -13.48 19.14 -12.78
N ILE A 99 -13.17 17.98 -12.20
CA ILE A 99 -14.18 17.06 -11.64
C ILE A 99 -14.97 17.75 -10.52
N GLN A 100 -14.30 18.53 -9.66
CA GLN A 100 -14.98 19.30 -8.62
C GLN A 100 -15.95 20.32 -9.23
N GLN A 101 -15.54 21.06 -10.27
CA GLN A 101 -16.44 22.00 -10.96
C GLN A 101 -17.63 21.31 -11.64
N GLN A 102 -17.42 20.11 -12.20
CA GLN A 102 -18.50 19.30 -12.77
C GLN A 102 -19.47 18.83 -11.68
N ALA A 103 -18.94 18.40 -10.54
CA ALA A 103 -19.71 17.94 -9.39
C ALA A 103 -20.59 19.05 -8.80
N GLU A 104 -20.07 20.27 -8.65
CA GLU A 104 -20.82 21.45 -8.18
C GLU A 104 -22.01 21.81 -9.10
N LYS A 105 -21.95 21.39 -10.37
CA LYS A 105 -23.02 21.60 -11.38
C LYS A 105 -23.89 20.35 -11.60
N GLY A 106 -23.68 19.28 -10.85
CA GLY A 106 -24.39 18.01 -11.02
C GLY A 106 -24.11 17.31 -12.36
N ALA A 107 -22.96 17.58 -12.98
CA ALA A 107 -22.58 17.09 -14.31
C ALA A 107 -21.45 16.03 -14.26
N VAL A 108 -21.03 15.60 -13.07
CA VAL A 108 -19.97 14.59 -12.91
C VAL A 108 -20.48 13.19 -13.27
N ASP A 109 -19.76 12.50 -14.15
CA ASP A 109 -20.04 11.10 -14.49
C ASP A 109 -19.12 10.16 -13.71
N ILE A 110 -19.61 9.72 -12.55
CA ILE A 110 -18.86 8.81 -11.66
C ILE A 110 -18.67 7.43 -12.32
N GLY A 111 -19.61 7.00 -13.16
CA GLY A 111 -19.54 5.72 -13.87
C GLY A 111 -18.37 5.70 -14.85
N GLN A 112 -18.25 6.74 -15.67
CA GLN A 112 -17.14 6.89 -16.61
C GLN A 112 -15.79 6.98 -15.91
N LEU A 113 -15.69 7.76 -14.82
CA LEU A 113 -14.47 7.86 -14.02
C LEU A 113 -14.07 6.49 -13.43
N SER A 114 -15.03 5.75 -12.89
CA SER A 114 -14.78 4.43 -12.29
C SER A 114 -14.32 3.41 -13.34
N GLN A 115 -14.92 3.42 -14.53
CA GLN A 115 -14.49 2.56 -15.64
C GLN A 115 -13.06 2.88 -16.09
N PHE A 116 -12.71 4.16 -16.19
CA PHE A 116 -11.34 4.58 -16.49
C PHE A 116 -10.35 4.08 -15.43
N ILE A 117 -10.68 4.22 -14.15
CA ILE A 117 -9.84 3.74 -13.05
C ILE A 117 -9.62 2.22 -13.15
N VAL A 118 -10.68 1.44 -13.32
CA VAL A 118 -10.58 -0.03 -13.44
C VAL A 118 -9.76 -0.44 -14.67
N MET A 119 -9.93 0.27 -15.79
CA MET A 119 -9.11 0.07 -16.99
C MET A 119 -7.62 0.35 -16.70
N MET A 120 -7.32 1.45 -16.00
CA MET A 120 -5.95 1.81 -15.65
C MET A 120 -5.31 0.81 -14.69
N MET A 121 -6.07 0.33 -13.70
CA MET A 121 -5.63 -0.76 -12.82
C MET A 121 -5.28 -2.01 -13.63
N GLY A 122 -6.17 -2.45 -14.53
CA GLY A 122 -5.94 -3.62 -15.37
C GLY A 122 -4.72 -3.52 -16.28
N SER A 123 -4.34 -2.33 -16.71
CA SER A 123 -3.15 -2.12 -17.53
C SER A 123 -1.83 -2.15 -16.75
N GLN A 124 -1.90 -2.05 -15.41
CA GLN A 124 -0.74 -1.89 -14.53
C GLN A 124 -0.60 -3.01 -13.49
N CYS A 125 -1.63 -3.84 -13.31
CA CYS A 125 -1.60 -4.91 -12.33
C CYS A 125 -0.73 -6.10 -12.78
N ALA A 126 -0.29 -6.89 -11.80
CA ALA A 126 0.34 -8.17 -12.08
C ALA A 126 -0.72 -9.17 -12.61
N PRO A 127 -0.33 -10.17 -13.43
CA PRO A 127 -1.28 -11.14 -14.00
C PRO A 127 -2.14 -11.89 -12.98
N CYS A 128 -1.64 -12.06 -11.74
CA CYS A 128 -2.40 -12.68 -10.65
C CYS A 128 -3.65 -11.88 -10.22
N ARG A 129 -3.77 -10.62 -10.64
CA ARG A 129 -4.89 -9.72 -10.32
C ARG A 129 -5.93 -9.60 -11.43
N ASP A 130 -5.73 -10.24 -12.57
CA ASP A 130 -6.66 -10.14 -13.71
C ASP A 130 -8.09 -10.56 -13.33
N GLU A 131 -8.24 -11.56 -12.46
CA GLU A 131 -9.55 -11.98 -11.93
C GLU A 131 -10.17 -10.94 -11.00
N ASP A 132 -9.37 -10.27 -10.18
CA ASP A 132 -9.84 -9.20 -9.30
C ASP A 132 -10.34 -8.02 -10.13
N ILE A 133 -9.61 -7.63 -11.18
CA ILE A 133 -10.02 -6.59 -12.14
C ILE A 133 -11.30 -6.97 -12.88
N ARG A 134 -11.50 -8.25 -13.21
CA ARG A 134 -12.74 -8.72 -13.85
C ARG A 134 -13.94 -8.54 -12.91
N LYS A 135 -13.80 -8.95 -11.65
CA LYS A 135 -14.85 -8.77 -10.62
C LYS A 135 -15.22 -7.30 -10.41
N LEU A 136 -14.26 -6.38 -10.48
CA LEU A 136 -14.56 -4.94 -10.39
C LEU A 136 -15.52 -4.48 -11.49
N LYS A 137 -15.42 -5.03 -12.70
CA LYS A 137 -16.30 -4.66 -13.83
C LYS A 137 -17.74 -5.17 -13.67
N GLU A 138 -17.97 -6.12 -12.78
CA GLU A 138 -19.30 -6.71 -12.52
C GLU A 138 -20.10 -5.89 -11.49
N ILE A 139 -19.44 -4.99 -10.74
CA ILE A 139 -20.09 -4.18 -9.71
C ILE A 139 -20.74 -2.95 -10.36
N THR A 140 -22.06 -2.84 -10.23
CA THR A 140 -22.84 -1.71 -10.77
C THR A 140 -22.93 -0.52 -9.81
N GLU A 141 -22.99 -0.81 -8.51
CA GLU A 141 -23.18 0.21 -7.48
C GLU A 141 -21.89 0.98 -7.20
N ILE A 142 -21.97 2.31 -7.19
CA ILE A 142 -20.80 3.20 -7.11
C ILE A 142 -20.00 3.01 -5.82
N VAL A 143 -20.66 3.04 -4.65
CA VAL A 143 -19.97 2.93 -3.36
C VAL A 143 -19.33 1.54 -3.16
N PRO A 144 -20.02 0.42 -3.43
CA PRO A 144 -19.39 -0.91 -3.47
C PRO A 144 -18.23 -1.03 -4.45
N LEU A 145 -18.33 -0.41 -5.63
CA LEU A 145 -17.26 -0.41 -6.62
C LEU A 145 -16.03 0.33 -6.11
N LEU A 146 -16.19 1.53 -5.56
CA LEU A 146 -15.08 2.31 -4.98
C LEU A 146 -14.41 1.55 -3.82
N LYS A 147 -15.19 0.92 -2.93
CA LYS A 147 -14.65 0.04 -1.87
C LYS A 147 -13.78 -1.09 -2.43
N ALA A 148 -14.26 -1.76 -3.47
CA ALA A 148 -13.56 -2.87 -4.09
C ALA A 148 -12.30 -2.39 -4.83
N ILE A 149 -12.35 -1.23 -5.50
CA ILE A 149 -11.18 -0.58 -6.13
C ILE A 149 -10.08 -0.37 -5.10
N PHE A 150 -10.37 0.24 -3.94
CA PHE A 150 -9.38 0.45 -2.89
C PHE A 150 -8.77 -0.86 -2.37
N SER A 151 -9.61 -1.88 -2.19
CA SER A 151 -9.16 -3.20 -1.74
C SER A 151 -8.16 -3.81 -2.74
N VAL A 152 -8.41 -3.70 -4.04
CA VAL A 152 -7.51 -4.20 -5.08
C VAL A 152 -6.27 -3.32 -5.23
N LEU A 153 -6.39 -1.99 -5.10
CA LEU A 153 -5.24 -1.08 -5.12
C LEU A 153 -4.26 -1.37 -3.98
N ASP A 154 -4.74 -1.68 -2.78
CA ASP A 154 -3.87 -2.04 -1.66
C ASP A 154 -3.12 -3.36 -1.89
N LEU A 155 -3.78 -4.33 -2.55
CA LEU A 155 -3.13 -5.56 -3.00
C LEU A 155 -2.07 -5.27 -4.07
N MET A 156 -2.37 -4.41 -5.05
CA MET A 156 -1.41 -3.99 -6.07
C MET A 156 -0.18 -3.29 -5.47
N LYS A 157 -0.36 -2.46 -4.42
CA LYS A 157 0.77 -1.83 -3.69
C LYS A 157 1.69 -2.89 -3.08
N LEU A 158 1.12 -3.94 -2.48
CA LEU A 158 1.89 -5.05 -1.92
C LEU A 158 2.61 -5.85 -3.02
N ASP A 159 1.93 -6.12 -4.13
CA ASP A 159 2.53 -6.80 -5.28
C ASP A 159 3.75 -6.02 -5.80
N MET A 160 3.62 -4.69 -5.93
CA MET A 160 4.72 -3.81 -6.36
C MET A 160 5.87 -3.78 -5.33
N ALA A 161 5.57 -3.70 -4.04
CA ALA A 161 6.59 -3.73 -2.99
C ALA A 161 7.37 -5.05 -2.99
N ASN A 162 6.67 -6.18 -3.11
CA ASN A 162 7.27 -7.51 -3.17
C ASN A 162 8.08 -7.71 -4.46
N PHE A 163 7.60 -7.19 -5.59
CA PHE A 163 8.34 -7.20 -6.84
C PHE A 163 9.63 -6.36 -6.76
N ALA A 164 9.56 -5.16 -6.16
CA ALA A 164 10.71 -4.29 -5.98
C ALA A 164 11.78 -4.93 -5.08
N LEU A 165 11.36 -5.54 -3.96
CA LEU A 165 12.27 -6.28 -3.07
C LEU A 165 12.95 -7.44 -3.81
N THR A 166 12.18 -8.22 -4.56
CA THR A 166 12.71 -9.35 -5.34
C THR A 166 13.73 -8.88 -6.39
N SER A 167 13.44 -7.75 -7.05
CA SER A 167 14.33 -7.16 -8.07
C SER A 167 15.61 -6.58 -7.48
N LEU A 168 15.54 -6.01 -6.26
CA LEU A 168 16.69 -5.42 -5.58
C LEU A 168 17.57 -6.47 -4.86
N ARG A 169 17.02 -7.63 -4.50
CA ARG A 169 17.71 -8.67 -3.72
C ARG A 169 19.12 -9.01 -4.26
N PRO A 170 19.36 -9.22 -5.57
CA PRO A 170 20.70 -9.52 -6.08
C PRO A 170 21.73 -8.40 -5.79
N HIS A 171 21.29 -7.15 -5.80
CA HIS A 171 22.15 -6.00 -5.48
C HIS A 171 22.40 -5.89 -3.97
N LEU A 172 21.37 -6.15 -3.15
CA LEU A 172 21.50 -6.15 -1.69
C LEU A 172 22.46 -7.25 -1.21
N MET A 173 22.43 -8.43 -1.85
CA MET A 173 23.34 -9.53 -1.54
C MET A 173 24.81 -9.13 -1.70
N GLN A 174 25.16 -8.30 -2.69
CA GLN A 174 26.54 -7.88 -2.94
C GLN A 174 27.15 -7.04 -1.80
N GLN A 175 26.31 -6.38 -1.00
CA GLN A 175 26.74 -5.52 0.11
C GLN A 175 26.40 -6.10 1.49
N SER A 176 25.83 -7.31 1.52
CA SER A 176 25.27 -7.92 2.73
C SER A 176 26.32 -8.18 3.80
N VAL A 177 27.49 -8.69 3.40
CA VAL A 177 28.59 -9.05 4.32
C VAL A 177 29.14 -7.80 5.03
N GLU A 178 29.46 -6.74 4.27
CA GLU A 178 29.94 -5.50 4.86
C GLU A 178 28.89 -4.85 5.78
N TYR A 179 27.62 -4.85 5.36
CA TYR A 179 26.52 -4.30 6.15
C TYR A 179 26.34 -5.03 7.48
N GLU A 180 26.21 -6.36 7.46
CA GLU A 180 26.03 -7.18 8.66
C GLU A 180 27.23 -7.04 9.59
N ARG A 181 28.46 -7.09 9.07
CA ARG A 181 29.67 -6.91 9.87
C ARG A 181 29.71 -5.55 10.55
N SER A 182 29.44 -4.47 9.80
CA SER A 182 29.43 -3.12 10.36
C SER A 182 28.39 -2.98 11.46
N LYS A 183 27.18 -3.49 11.24
CA LYS A 183 26.09 -3.38 12.21
C LYS A 183 26.30 -4.26 13.44
N PHE A 184 26.87 -5.44 13.27
CA PHE A 184 27.25 -6.30 14.38
C PHE A 184 28.36 -5.66 15.22
N GLN A 185 29.37 -5.07 14.59
CA GLN A 185 30.45 -4.37 15.30
C GLN A 185 29.90 -3.18 16.10
N GLU A 186 29.05 -2.34 15.51
CA GLU A 186 28.36 -1.24 16.21
C GLU A 186 27.53 -1.74 17.40
N PHE A 187 26.93 -2.92 17.28
CA PHE A 187 26.15 -3.55 18.34
C PHE A 187 27.04 -4.01 19.49
N VAL A 188 28.16 -4.70 19.19
CA VAL A 188 29.14 -5.17 20.18
C VAL A 188 29.75 -4.01 20.97
N GLU A 189 30.12 -2.92 20.29
CA GLU A 189 30.74 -1.74 20.92
C GLU A 189 29.80 -1.01 21.89
N LYS A 190 28.48 -1.14 21.69
CA LYS A 190 27.46 -0.51 22.54
C LYS A 190 27.06 -1.38 23.74
N GLN A 191 27.58 -2.61 23.86
CA GLN A 191 27.29 -3.49 24.99
C GLN A 191 28.34 -3.39 26.11
N PRO A 192 27.92 -3.23 27.38
CA PRO A 192 28.85 -3.04 28.50
C PRO A 192 29.52 -4.35 28.99
N SER A 193 29.06 -5.55 28.57
CA SER A 193 29.67 -6.84 28.94
C SER A 193 29.36 -7.97 27.94
N LYS A 194 30.25 -8.96 27.82
CA LYS A 194 30.11 -10.11 26.89
C LYS A 194 28.97 -11.07 27.23
N GLU A 195 28.51 -11.12 28.48
CA GLU A 195 27.42 -12.00 28.94
C GLU A 195 26.03 -11.48 28.53
N SER A 196 25.87 -10.15 28.43
CA SER A 196 24.67 -9.47 27.93
C SER A 196 24.42 -9.77 26.44
N LEU A 197 25.50 -9.89 25.66
CA LEU A 197 25.47 -10.13 24.21
C LEU A 197 24.81 -11.48 23.85
N PHE A 198 25.19 -12.56 24.55
CA PHE A 198 24.67 -13.90 24.27
C PHE A 198 23.18 -14.02 24.63
N HIS A 199 22.76 -13.39 25.73
CA HIS A 199 21.36 -13.43 26.15
C HIS A 199 20.44 -12.71 25.16
N GLU A 200 20.83 -11.53 24.67
CA GLU A 200 20.03 -10.79 23.69
C GLU A 200 19.99 -11.49 22.32
N ILE A 201 21.11 -12.01 21.81
CA ILE A 201 21.14 -12.70 20.50
C ILE A 201 20.28 -13.97 20.53
N SER A 202 20.30 -14.75 21.62
CA SER A 202 19.50 -15.97 21.77
C SER A 202 17.99 -15.73 21.70
N HIS A 203 17.54 -14.52 22.05
CA HIS A 203 16.14 -14.13 21.97
C HIS A 203 15.66 -13.82 20.54
N PHE A 204 16.57 -13.49 19.64
CA PHE A 204 16.27 -13.09 18.25
C PHE A 204 16.68 -14.13 17.20
N ILE A 205 17.51 -15.11 17.56
CA ILE A 205 17.88 -16.25 16.70
C ILE A 205 17.60 -17.54 17.50
N PRO A 206 16.40 -18.14 17.39
CA PRO A 206 15.99 -19.24 18.27
C PRO A 206 16.73 -20.57 18.05
N ASN A 207 17.60 -20.68 17.03
CA ASN A 207 18.18 -21.95 16.57
C ASN A 207 19.71 -21.88 16.32
N ILE A 208 20.47 -21.21 17.20
CA ILE A 208 21.90 -21.51 17.37
C ILE A 208 22.10 -22.20 18.72
#